data_AF-A0AAV4MJZ6-F1
#
_entry.id   AF-A0AAV4MJZ6-F1
#
_cell.length_a   1.000
_cell.length_b   1.000
_cell.length_c   1.000
_cell.angle_alpha   90.00
_cell.angle_beta   90.00
_cell.angle_gamma   90.00
#
_symmetry.space_group_name_H-M   'P 1'
#
loop_
_entity.id
_entity.type
_entity.pdbx_description
1 polymer ?
#
loop_
_entity_poly.entity_id
_entity_poly.type
_entity_poly.pdbx_seq_one_letter_code
_entity_poly.pdbx_strand_id
1 'polypeptide(L)'
;KESCPDPGISGDGTRDGECCFIGSVLEYGCDEEYELVGEDTIECLPGSNWNSPRPFCKPKSVHCDPPPRMPHGVAVGNKEGDYYRPYEEVEIHCELGYRYSGDIDFVMCLENGTWKEDFGECTGYELIGSFERYCKQNGQWSGELAICDHPNYSKRGLGSERRVLDEEELEELPNLGHGRQPCISKQSASVTE
;
A
#
# COMPACT_ATOMS: atom_id res chain seq x y z
N LYS A 1 -28.03 -5.76 27.29
CA LYS A 1 -28.03 -5.04 26.00
C LYS A 1 -29.07 -5.76 25.15
N GLU A 2 -30.10 -5.05 24.66
CA GLU A 2 -31.28 -5.66 24.01
C GLU A 2 -31.36 -5.33 22.51
N SER A 3 -30.23 -4.90 21.93
CA SER A 3 -30.13 -4.49 20.54
C SER A 3 -28.76 -4.87 19.97
N CYS A 4 -28.74 -5.19 18.68
CA CYS A 4 -27.51 -5.43 17.93
C CYS A 4 -26.91 -4.11 17.42
N PRO A 5 -25.59 -4.05 17.19
CA PRO A 5 -24.97 -2.95 16.46
C PRO A 5 -25.56 -2.83 15.05
N ASP A 6 -25.78 -1.61 14.56
CA ASP A 6 -26.24 -1.40 13.18
C ASP A 6 -25.15 -1.86 12.20
N PRO A 7 -25.42 -2.85 11.32
CA PRO A 7 -24.46 -3.29 10.31
C PRO A 7 -24.22 -2.25 9.21
N GLY A 8 -25.13 -1.30 9.02
CA GLY A 8 -25.10 -0.34 7.90
C GLY A 8 -25.34 -1.01 6.54
N ILE A 9 -25.01 -0.28 5.46
CA ILE A 9 -25.21 -0.68 4.06
C ILE A 9 -23.85 -0.61 3.34
N SER A 10 -23.59 -1.51 2.39
CA SER A 10 -22.49 -1.36 1.41
C SER A 10 -22.95 -0.42 0.28
N GLY A 11 -22.11 0.52 -0.16
CA GLY A 11 -22.52 1.60 -1.08
C GLY A 11 -23.26 1.15 -2.36
N ASP A 12 -23.05 -0.09 -2.81
CA ASP A 12 -23.58 -0.67 -4.04
C ASP A 12 -24.77 -1.63 -3.81
N GLY A 13 -25.58 -1.36 -2.77
CA GLY A 13 -26.72 -2.20 -2.42
C GLY A 13 -27.78 -1.53 -1.55
N THR A 14 -28.80 -2.30 -1.25
CA THR A 14 -29.97 -1.88 -0.47
C THR A 14 -30.13 -2.74 0.78
N ARG A 15 -30.82 -2.19 1.77
CA ARG A 15 -31.21 -2.90 2.99
C ARG A 15 -32.66 -2.60 3.31
N ASP A 16 -33.45 -3.64 3.49
CA ASP A 16 -34.81 -3.58 3.99
C ASP A 16 -34.94 -4.19 5.39
N GLY A 17 -35.95 -3.76 6.14
CA GLY A 17 -36.22 -4.23 7.49
C GLY A 17 -35.96 -3.23 8.62
N GLU A 18 -36.69 -3.39 9.73
CA GLU A 18 -36.58 -2.53 10.90
C GLU A 18 -35.44 -2.97 11.83
N CYS A 19 -34.41 -2.13 11.88
CA CYS A 19 -33.24 -2.27 12.74
C CYS A 19 -33.50 -1.71 14.16
N CYS A 20 -32.89 -2.21 15.25
CA CYS A 20 -31.99 -3.36 15.41
C CYS A 20 -32.23 -4.03 16.78
N PHE A 21 -33.49 -4.30 17.11
CA PHE A 21 -33.86 -4.98 18.34
C PHE A 21 -33.62 -6.48 18.21
N ILE A 22 -33.54 -7.20 19.32
CA ILE A 22 -33.49 -8.67 19.29
C ILE A 22 -34.73 -9.19 18.53
N GLY A 23 -34.51 -10.05 17.53
CA GLY A 23 -35.51 -10.54 16.59
C GLY A 23 -35.68 -9.68 15.33
N SER A 24 -35.00 -8.53 15.21
CA SER A 24 -34.94 -7.78 13.95
C SER A 24 -34.31 -8.64 12.86
N VAL A 25 -34.95 -8.67 11.70
CA VAL A 25 -34.44 -9.28 10.46
C VAL A 25 -34.16 -8.18 9.47
N LEU A 26 -32.97 -8.20 8.87
CA LEU A 26 -32.56 -7.28 7.82
C LEU A 26 -32.31 -8.08 6.55
N GLU A 27 -32.92 -7.63 5.44
CA GLU A 27 -32.75 -8.20 4.11
C GLU A 27 -31.86 -7.29 3.27
N TYR A 28 -30.91 -7.86 2.54
CA TYR A 28 -29.94 -7.14 1.74
C TYR A 28 -30.10 -7.49 0.26
N GLY A 29 -30.05 -6.45 -0.57
CA GLY A 29 -30.04 -6.58 -2.03
C GLY A 29 -28.84 -5.84 -2.61
N CYS A 30 -28.46 -6.21 -3.83
CA CYS A 30 -27.45 -5.50 -4.62
C CYS A 30 -28.06 -4.86 -5.85
N ASP A 31 -27.44 -3.80 -6.34
CA ASP A 31 -27.84 -3.12 -7.57
C ASP A 31 -27.68 -4.03 -8.80
N GLU A 32 -28.25 -3.65 -9.95
CA GLU A 32 -28.38 -4.52 -11.13
C GLU A 32 -27.03 -5.09 -11.64
N GLU A 33 -25.93 -4.36 -11.47
CA GLU A 33 -24.58 -4.77 -11.88
C GLU A 33 -23.79 -5.53 -10.81
N TYR A 34 -24.39 -5.78 -9.65
CA TYR A 34 -23.74 -6.39 -8.49
C TYR A 34 -24.44 -7.68 -8.04
N GLU A 35 -23.66 -8.63 -7.55
CA GLU A 35 -24.12 -9.87 -6.92
C GLU A 35 -23.82 -9.86 -5.42
N LEU A 36 -24.76 -10.39 -4.63
CA LEU A 36 -24.66 -10.46 -3.18
C LEU A 36 -23.72 -11.59 -2.76
N VAL A 37 -22.78 -11.28 -1.87
CA VAL A 37 -21.89 -12.25 -1.23
C VAL A 37 -22.22 -12.35 0.26
N GLY A 38 -22.67 -13.54 0.66
CA GLY A 38 -23.13 -13.83 2.02
C GLY A 38 -24.60 -14.25 2.07
N GLU A 39 -25.18 -14.26 3.26
CA GLU A 39 -26.62 -14.47 3.45
C GLU A 39 -27.38 -13.18 3.07
N ASP A 40 -28.48 -13.32 2.31
CA ASP A 40 -29.39 -12.22 1.98
C ASP A 40 -30.11 -11.66 3.19
N THR A 41 -30.17 -12.43 4.27
CA THR A 41 -30.91 -12.08 5.48
C THR A 41 -30.07 -12.34 6.72
N ILE A 42 -30.08 -11.38 7.64
CA ILE A 42 -29.44 -11.50 8.96
C ILE A 42 -30.44 -11.19 10.07
N GLU A 43 -30.31 -11.88 11.19
CA GLU A 43 -31.20 -11.77 12.35
C GLU A 43 -30.42 -11.38 13.61
N CYS A 44 -30.96 -10.43 14.38
CA CYS A 44 -30.38 -10.03 15.65
C CYS A 44 -30.76 -11.02 16.76
N LEU A 45 -29.78 -11.80 17.22
CA LEU A 45 -30.02 -12.86 18.21
C LEU A 45 -29.98 -12.33 19.66
N PRO A 46 -30.63 -13.06 20.59
CA PRO A 46 -30.44 -12.86 22.02
C PRO A 46 -28.94 -12.96 22.37
N GLY A 47 -28.40 -11.89 22.95
CA GLY A 47 -26.94 -11.75 23.14
C GLY A 47 -26.32 -10.57 22.40
N SER A 48 -27.14 -9.79 21.65
CA SER A 48 -26.70 -8.56 20.94
C SER A 48 -25.70 -8.83 19.81
N ASN A 49 -25.81 -9.97 19.15
CA ASN A 49 -25.00 -10.35 18.00
C ASN A 49 -25.91 -10.76 16.84
N TRP A 50 -25.47 -10.47 15.62
CA TRP A 50 -26.10 -10.99 14.41
C TRP A 50 -25.79 -12.47 14.23
N ASN A 51 -26.74 -13.23 13.67
CA ASN A 51 -26.56 -14.64 13.34
C ASN A 51 -25.47 -14.86 12.26
N SER A 52 -25.29 -13.88 11.38
CA SER A 52 -24.37 -13.88 10.25
C SER A 52 -23.70 -12.51 10.10
N PRO A 53 -22.47 -12.45 9.54
CA PRO A 53 -21.85 -11.18 9.19
C PRO A 53 -22.68 -10.46 8.11
N ARG A 54 -22.53 -9.14 8.04
CA ARG A 54 -23.17 -8.33 7.00
C ARG A 54 -22.70 -8.78 5.60
N PRO A 55 -23.61 -9.07 4.66
CA PRO A 55 -23.21 -9.35 3.29
C PRO A 55 -22.64 -8.10 2.61
N PHE A 56 -22.02 -8.28 1.44
CA PHE A 56 -21.54 -7.19 0.61
C PHE A 56 -21.82 -7.48 -0.86
N CYS A 57 -21.89 -6.42 -1.65
CA CYS A 57 -22.11 -6.48 -3.08
C CYS A 57 -20.76 -6.49 -3.81
N LYS A 58 -20.56 -7.44 -4.72
CA LYS A 58 -19.44 -7.43 -5.66
C LYS A 58 -19.97 -7.29 -7.09
N PRO A 59 -19.26 -6.64 -8.02
CA PRO A 59 -19.67 -6.59 -9.42
C PRO A 59 -19.91 -7.99 -10.02
N LYS A 60 -20.94 -8.14 -10.86
CA LYS A 60 -21.27 -9.38 -11.59
C LYS A 60 -20.28 -9.69 -12.72
N SER A 61 -19.68 -8.65 -13.30
CA SER A 61 -18.63 -8.80 -14.31
C SER A 61 -17.36 -9.32 -13.65
N VAL A 62 -16.47 -9.92 -14.44
CA VAL A 62 -15.18 -10.33 -13.90
C VAL A 62 -14.37 -9.08 -13.60
N HIS A 63 -14.04 -8.86 -12.33
CA HIS A 63 -13.17 -7.77 -11.89
C HIS A 63 -12.06 -8.32 -11.02
N CYS A 64 -10.96 -7.59 -10.94
CA CYS A 64 -9.96 -7.84 -9.93
C CYS A 64 -10.33 -7.09 -8.64
N ASP A 65 -10.24 -7.81 -7.52
CA ASP A 65 -10.17 -7.21 -6.19
C ASP A 65 -9.03 -6.17 -6.12
N PRO A 66 -9.02 -5.27 -5.12
CA PRO A 66 -7.84 -4.43 -4.88
C PRO A 66 -6.53 -5.23 -4.94
N PRO A 67 -5.49 -4.72 -5.61
CA PRO A 67 -4.19 -5.38 -5.64
C PRO A 67 -3.72 -5.73 -4.23
N PRO A 68 -2.96 -6.83 -4.07
CA PRO A 68 -2.34 -7.15 -2.80
C PRO A 68 -1.62 -5.93 -2.21
N ARG A 69 -1.78 -5.71 -0.91
CA ARG A 69 -1.16 -4.58 -0.23
C ARG A 69 0.35 -4.62 -0.43
N MET A 70 0.88 -3.62 -1.13
CA MET A 70 2.32 -3.42 -1.29
C MET A 70 2.84 -2.49 -0.19
N PRO A 71 3.73 -2.94 0.70
CA PRO A 71 4.38 -2.05 1.66
C PRO A 71 5.10 -0.92 0.93
N HIS A 72 4.88 0.32 1.37
CA HIS A 72 5.47 1.51 0.76
C HIS A 72 5.09 1.72 -0.71
N GLY A 73 4.03 1.08 -1.18
CA GLY A 73 3.51 1.19 -2.53
C GLY A 73 2.03 1.51 -2.54
N VAL A 74 1.62 2.34 -3.50
CA VAL A 74 0.24 2.70 -3.75
C VAL A 74 -0.08 2.34 -5.20
N ALA A 75 -1.13 1.55 -5.39
CA ALA A 75 -1.65 1.23 -6.71
C ALA A 75 -2.56 2.36 -7.19
N VAL A 76 -2.24 2.95 -8.34
CA VAL A 76 -2.94 4.10 -8.93
C VAL A 76 -3.42 3.69 -10.31
N GLY A 77 -4.73 3.78 -10.55
CA GLY A 77 -5.33 3.40 -11.82
C GLY A 77 -6.83 3.68 -11.84
N ASN A 78 -7.49 3.32 -12.93
CA ASN A 78 -8.93 3.47 -13.08
C ASN A 78 -9.66 2.39 -12.28
N LYS A 79 -10.33 2.79 -11.20
CA LYS A 79 -11.11 1.89 -10.36
C LYS A 79 -12.60 2.19 -10.40
N GLU A 80 -13.39 1.14 -10.29
CA GLU A 80 -14.85 1.16 -10.15
C GLU A 80 -15.17 0.74 -8.71
N GLY A 81 -15.45 1.74 -7.86
CA GLY A 81 -15.45 1.55 -6.41
C GLY A 81 -14.03 1.21 -5.90
N ASP A 82 -13.85 -0.03 -5.46
CA ASP A 82 -12.55 -0.59 -5.06
C ASP A 82 -12.01 -1.65 -6.03
N TYR A 83 -12.71 -1.89 -7.14
CA TYR A 83 -12.40 -2.96 -8.10
C TYR A 83 -11.80 -2.44 -9.41
N TYR A 84 -11.10 -3.32 -10.11
CA TYR A 84 -10.47 -3.01 -11.40
C TYR A 84 -11.04 -3.88 -12.52
N ARG A 85 -11.20 -3.29 -13.71
CA ARG A 85 -11.72 -4.00 -14.89
C ARG A 85 -10.65 -4.90 -15.51
N PRO A 86 -11.04 -5.96 -16.22
CA PRO A 86 -10.10 -6.79 -16.97
C PRO A 86 -9.29 -5.97 -17.97
N TYR A 87 -8.01 -6.32 -18.08
CA TYR A 87 -7.00 -5.67 -18.92
C TYR A 87 -6.61 -4.25 -18.51
N GLU A 88 -7.12 -3.74 -17.38
CA GLU A 88 -6.61 -2.48 -16.82
C GLU A 88 -5.18 -2.66 -16.29
N GLU A 89 -4.35 -1.68 -16.61
CA GLU A 89 -2.99 -1.53 -16.08
C GLU A 89 -3.03 -0.52 -14.93
N VAL A 90 -2.51 -0.93 -13.78
CA VAL A 90 -2.50 -0.13 -12.55
C VAL A 90 -1.05 0.16 -12.19
N GLU A 91 -0.68 1.43 -12.21
CA GLU A 91 0.68 1.89 -11.92
C GLU A 91 0.96 1.83 -10.42
N ILE A 92 2.17 1.42 -10.07
CA ILE A 92 2.65 1.29 -8.70
C ILE A 92 3.53 2.49 -8.39
N HIS A 93 3.01 3.37 -7.53
CA HIS A 93 3.74 4.51 -7.01
C HIS A 93 4.32 4.18 -5.64
N CYS A 94 5.65 4.18 -5.54
CA CYS A 94 6.31 3.99 -4.26
C CYS A 94 6.37 5.29 -3.44
N GLU A 95 6.31 5.15 -2.12
CA GLU A 95 6.54 6.23 -1.16
C GLU A 95 7.97 6.80 -1.31
N LEU A 96 8.17 8.03 -0.82
CA LEU A 96 9.48 8.68 -0.81
C LEU A 96 10.54 7.80 -0.10
N GLY A 97 11.71 7.66 -0.73
CA GLY A 97 12.80 6.81 -0.24
C GLY A 97 12.71 5.34 -0.67
N TYR A 98 11.63 4.95 -1.34
CA TYR A 98 11.43 3.62 -1.91
C TYR A 98 11.38 3.70 -3.44
N ARG A 99 11.67 2.57 -4.09
CA ARG A 99 11.57 2.42 -5.54
C ARG A 99 11.13 1.01 -5.88
N TYR A 100 10.43 0.88 -7.00
CA TYR A 100 9.89 -0.40 -7.44
C TYR A 100 11.02 -1.34 -7.93
N SER A 101 11.00 -2.59 -7.45
CA SER A 101 12.04 -3.59 -7.69
C SER A 101 11.78 -4.55 -8.85
N GLY A 102 10.59 -4.49 -9.48
CA GLY A 102 10.25 -5.30 -10.65
C GLY A 102 10.65 -4.64 -11.99
N ASP A 103 10.47 -5.38 -13.09
CA ASP A 103 10.82 -4.90 -14.44
C ASP A 103 9.84 -3.86 -14.99
N ILE A 104 8.59 -3.92 -14.55
CA ILE A 104 7.52 -2.99 -14.92
C ILE A 104 6.78 -2.55 -13.67
N ASP A 105 6.65 -1.24 -13.48
CA ASP A 105 6.01 -0.59 -12.34
C ASP A 105 4.48 -0.53 -12.49
N PHE A 106 3.88 -1.49 -13.19
CA PHE A 106 2.44 -1.65 -13.27
C PHE A 106 2.03 -3.11 -13.10
N VAL A 107 0.81 -3.30 -12.59
CA VAL A 107 0.15 -4.61 -12.49
C VAL A 107 -1.06 -4.65 -13.40
N MET A 108 -1.34 -5.81 -13.98
CA MET A 108 -2.43 -5.99 -14.93
C MET A 108 -3.52 -6.89 -14.35
N CYS A 109 -4.76 -6.43 -14.43
CA CYS A 109 -5.93 -7.25 -14.13
C CYS A 109 -6.21 -8.21 -15.29
N LEU A 110 -6.30 -9.51 -15.02
CA LEU A 110 -6.56 -10.53 -16.03
C LEU A 110 -8.07 -10.77 -16.23
N GLU A 111 -8.42 -11.37 -17.36
CA GLU A 111 -9.81 -11.71 -17.72
C GLU A 111 -10.51 -12.64 -16.73
N ASN A 112 -9.75 -13.39 -15.94
CA ASN A 112 -10.28 -14.27 -14.89
C ASN A 112 -10.44 -13.58 -13.52
N GLY A 113 -10.20 -12.27 -13.43
CA GLY A 113 -10.33 -11.50 -12.19
C GLY A 113 -9.15 -11.64 -11.23
N THR A 114 -8.01 -12.13 -11.72
CA THR A 114 -6.78 -12.22 -10.93
C THR A 114 -5.73 -11.22 -11.41
N TRP A 115 -4.87 -10.77 -10.50
CA TRP A 115 -3.69 -10.00 -10.86
C TRP A 115 -2.62 -10.91 -11.45
N LYS A 116 -1.91 -10.44 -12.47
CA LYS A 116 -0.76 -11.15 -13.03
C LYS A 116 0.32 -11.36 -11.95
N GLU A 117 0.80 -12.60 -11.77
CA GLU A 117 1.69 -13.03 -10.65
C GLU A 117 3.13 -12.46 -10.67
N ASP A 118 3.45 -11.54 -11.56
CA ASP A 118 4.80 -11.00 -11.75
C ASP A 118 4.86 -9.52 -11.33
N PHE A 119 4.62 -9.26 -10.04
CA PHE A 119 4.72 -7.94 -9.43
C PHE A 119 5.95 -7.86 -8.52
N GLY A 120 6.67 -6.75 -8.63
CA GLY A 120 7.77 -6.40 -7.75
C GLY A 120 7.29 -5.77 -6.45
N GLU A 121 8.25 -5.32 -5.64
CA GLU A 121 8.01 -4.67 -4.36
C GLU A 121 8.60 -3.27 -4.35
N CYS A 122 8.02 -2.35 -3.58
CA CYS A 122 8.65 -1.08 -3.27
C CYS A 122 9.74 -1.30 -2.21
N THR A 123 11.00 -1.32 -2.64
CA THR A 123 12.16 -1.52 -1.76
C THR A 123 12.89 -0.22 -1.53
N GLY A 124 13.49 -0.09 -0.34
CA GLY A 124 14.41 1.00 -0.06
C GLY A 124 15.74 0.83 -0.80
N TYR A 125 16.61 1.81 -0.62
CA TYR A 125 17.99 1.73 -1.07
C TYR A 125 18.83 0.96 -0.02
N GLU A 126 19.95 0.38 -0.45
CA GLU A 126 20.96 -0.23 0.40
C GLU A 126 22.20 0.67 0.49
N LEU A 127 22.70 0.88 1.70
CA LEU A 127 23.92 1.65 1.92
C LEU A 127 25.15 0.76 1.68
N ILE A 128 25.86 1.01 0.60
CA ILE A 128 27.16 0.39 0.29
C ILE A 128 28.27 1.31 0.78
N GLY A 129 29.00 0.89 1.82
CA GLY A 129 30.11 1.65 2.40
C GLY A 129 29.88 1.97 3.88
N SER A 130 30.57 3.00 4.38
CA SER A 130 30.49 3.39 5.79
C SER A 130 29.41 4.45 6.03
N PHE A 131 28.54 4.22 7.02
CA PHE A 131 27.51 5.19 7.44
C PHE A 131 28.10 6.52 7.92
N GLU A 132 29.31 6.49 8.46
CA GLU A 132 30.02 7.67 8.96
C GLU A 132 31.43 7.79 8.39
N ARG A 133 31.83 9.02 8.05
CA ARG A 133 33.22 9.37 7.78
C ARG A 133 33.62 10.68 8.47
N TYR A 134 34.88 10.77 8.85
CA TYR A 134 35.46 11.92 9.54
C TYR A 134 36.72 12.42 8.83
N CYS A 135 36.99 13.72 8.93
CA CYS A 135 38.24 14.30 8.42
C CYS A 135 39.39 13.99 9.39
N LYS A 136 40.48 13.41 8.86
CA LYS A 136 41.70 13.16 9.61
C LYS A 136 42.57 14.42 9.62
N GLN A 137 43.51 14.50 10.58
CA GLN A 137 44.46 15.62 10.71
C GLN A 137 45.31 15.87 9.44
N ASN A 138 45.51 14.85 8.61
CA ASN A 138 46.22 14.97 7.34
C ASN A 138 45.36 15.54 6.20
N GLY A 139 44.14 16.01 6.48
CA GLY A 139 43.21 16.55 5.51
C GLY A 139 42.49 15.50 4.65
N GLN A 140 42.65 14.20 4.94
CA GLN A 140 41.97 13.12 4.22
C GLN A 140 40.78 12.58 4.99
N TRP A 141 39.75 12.13 4.28
CA TRP A 141 38.61 11.44 4.89
C TRP A 141 38.98 10.05 5.42
N SER A 142 38.24 9.59 6.43
CA SER A 142 38.46 8.27 7.05
C SER A 142 38.16 7.09 6.13
N GLY A 143 37.34 7.30 5.09
CA GLY A 143 36.98 6.32 4.08
C GLY A 143 36.36 6.98 2.85
N GLU A 144 35.95 6.14 1.90
CA GLU A 144 35.25 6.57 0.69
C GLU A 144 33.83 7.05 0.98
N LEU A 145 33.22 7.75 0.02
CA LEU A 145 31.83 8.16 0.10
C LEU A 145 30.93 6.91 0.00
N ALA A 146 29.99 6.75 0.93
CA ALA A 146 29.01 5.67 0.84
C ALA A 146 28.06 5.89 -0.33
N ILE A 147 27.56 4.80 -0.90
CA ILE A 147 26.68 4.77 -2.06
C ILE A 147 25.33 4.24 -1.60
N CYS A 148 24.26 4.86 -2.07
CA CYS A 148 22.91 4.33 -1.92
C CYS A 148 22.61 3.57 -3.22
N ASP A 149 22.63 2.24 -3.16
CA ASP A 149 22.31 1.40 -4.33
C ASP A 149 20.88 0.88 -4.24
N HIS A 150 20.27 0.59 -5.40
CA HIS A 150 18.96 -0.04 -5.46
C HIS A 150 19.08 -1.33 -6.28
N PRO A 151 18.47 -2.46 -5.86
CA PRO A 151 18.65 -3.76 -6.51
C PRO A 151 18.33 -3.78 -8.01
N ASN A 152 17.47 -2.86 -8.45
CA ASN A 152 17.01 -2.74 -9.83
C ASN A 152 17.90 -1.81 -10.71
N TYR A 153 18.76 -0.99 -10.08
CA TYR A 153 19.66 -0.07 -10.76
C TYR A 153 20.87 -0.81 -11.35
N SER A 154 21.44 -1.74 -10.60
CA SER A 154 22.61 -2.53 -11.00
C SER A 154 22.32 -3.47 -12.19
N LYS A 155 21.04 -3.76 -12.50
CA LYS A 155 20.62 -4.61 -13.63
C LYS A 155 20.37 -3.86 -14.94
N ARG A 156 19.96 -2.58 -14.92
CA ARG A 156 19.60 -1.82 -16.14
C ARG A 156 20.73 -0.99 -16.75
N GLY A 157 21.92 -0.95 -16.14
CA GLY A 157 23.06 -0.19 -16.66
C GLY A 157 22.84 1.33 -16.72
N LEU A 158 21.74 1.83 -16.15
CA LEU A 158 21.48 3.25 -15.91
C LEU A 158 22.25 3.60 -14.63
N GLY A 159 23.12 4.60 -14.65
CA GLY A 159 23.97 4.91 -13.49
C GLY A 159 23.13 5.34 -12.28
N SER A 160 23.41 4.76 -11.11
CA SER A 160 22.79 5.17 -9.84
C SER A 160 22.82 6.69 -9.73
N GLU A 161 21.66 7.33 -9.61
CA GLU A 161 21.62 8.78 -9.43
C GLU A 161 22.14 9.07 -8.02
N ARG A 162 23.44 9.34 -7.95
CA ARG A 162 24.17 9.61 -6.72
C ARG A 162 23.79 11.00 -6.23
N ARG A 163 22.70 11.10 -5.48
CA ARG A 163 22.40 12.33 -4.76
C ARG A 163 22.54 12.10 -3.25
N VAL A 164 23.53 12.77 -2.68
CA VAL A 164 23.59 13.01 -1.24
C VAL A 164 22.57 14.12 -1.00
N LEU A 165 21.50 13.82 -0.26
CA LEU A 165 20.59 14.86 0.24
C LEU A 165 21.34 15.67 1.29
N ASP A 166 21.29 17.00 1.20
CA ASP A 166 21.85 17.88 2.22
C ASP A 166 20.95 17.92 3.49
N GLU A 167 21.41 18.57 4.56
CA GLU A 167 20.65 18.64 5.82
C GLU A 167 19.29 19.37 5.66
N GLU A 168 19.16 20.27 4.68
CA GLU A 168 17.94 21.04 4.42
C GLU A 168 16.89 20.18 3.68
N GLU A 169 17.32 19.34 2.74
CA GLU A 169 16.47 18.35 2.06
C GLU A 169 16.00 17.20 2.98
N LEU A 170 16.73 16.95 4.09
CA LEU A 170 16.34 15.98 5.11
C LEU A 170 15.23 16.49 6.04
N GLU A 171 15.13 17.81 6.23
CA GLU A 171 14.11 18.44 7.08
C GLU A 171 12.74 18.59 6.38
N GLU A 172 12.72 18.62 5.05
CA GLU A 172 11.50 18.65 4.21
C GLU A 172 10.87 17.26 4.01
N LEU A 173 11.54 16.18 4.42
CA LEU A 173 10.97 14.84 4.38
C LEU A 173 9.88 14.72 5.47
N PRO A 174 8.69 14.17 5.15
CA PRO A 174 7.67 13.96 6.16
C PRO A 174 8.24 13.13 7.30
N ASN A 175 8.03 13.58 8.55
CA ASN A 175 8.46 12.93 9.79
C ASN A 175 7.94 11.48 9.86
N LEU A 176 8.62 10.56 9.18
CA LEU A 176 8.37 9.13 9.21
C LEU A 176 9.15 8.59 10.41
N GLY A 177 8.40 8.32 11.48
CA GLY A 177 8.93 7.89 12.76
C GLY A 177 9.96 6.76 12.65
N HIS A 178 10.93 6.82 13.57
CA HIS A 178 11.99 5.84 13.84
C HIS A 178 11.64 4.41 13.39
N GLY A 179 12.11 4.05 12.19
CA GLY A 179 11.88 2.71 11.65
C GLY A 179 12.71 2.41 10.43
N ARG A 180 12.61 3.20 9.36
CA ARG A 180 13.26 2.92 8.07
C ARG A 180 13.50 4.24 7.33
N GLN A 181 14.70 4.79 7.48
CA GLN A 181 15.11 6.06 6.85
C GLN A 181 15.55 5.81 5.39
N PRO A 182 15.47 6.82 4.50
CA PRO A 182 16.20 6.80 3.23
C PRO A 182 17.69 6.57 3.50
N CYS A 183 18.43 6.02 2.55
CA CYS A 183 19.88 5.85 2.72
C CYS A 183 20.55 7.20 2.95
N ILE A 184 20.99 7.42 4.18
CA ILE A 184 21.67 8.65 4.60
C ILE A 184 23.05 8.27 5.10
N SER A 185 24.07 9.07 4.75
CA SER A 185 25.41 8.98 5.33
C SER A 185 25.70 10.27 6.09
N LYS A 186 26.34 10.16 7.25
CA LYS A 186 26.74 11.31 8.06
C LYS A 186 28.20 11.67 7.79
N GLN A 187 28.46 12.97 7.64
CA GLN A 187 29.81 13.49 7.41
C GLN A 187 30.09 14.61 8.39
N SER A 188 31.19 14.52 9.12
CA SER A 188 31.61 15.57 10.04
C SER A 188 33.06 15.97 9.76
N ALA A 189 33.29 17.27 9.65
CA ALA A 189 34.62 17.87 9.60
C ALA A 189 34.67 18.98 10.65
N SER A 190 35.52 18.82 11.65
CA SER A 190 35.87 19.89 12.58
C SER A 190 37.34 20.24 12.34
N VAL A 191 37.61 21.54 12.20
CA VAL A 191 38.98 22.05 12.27
C VAL A 191 39.29 22.16 13.75
N THR A 192 40.18 21.31 14.24
CA THR A 192 40.76 21.51 15.57
C THR A 192 41.89 22.53 15.40
N GLU A 193 41.71 23.71 16.00
CA GLU A 193 42.75 24.76 16.11
C GLU A 193 43.96 24.27 16.92
#